data_AF-A0A1Y1M433-F1
#
_entry.id   AF-A0A1Y1M433-F1
#
_cell.length_a   1.000
_cell.length_b   1.000
_cell.length_c   1.000
_cell.angle_alpha   90.00
_cell.angle_beta   90.00
_cell.angle_gamma   90.00
#
_symmetry.space_group_name_H-M   'P 1'
#
loop_
_entity.id
_entity.type
_entity.pdbx_description
1 polymer ?
#
loop_
_entity_poly.entity_id
_entity_poly.type
_entity_poly.pdbx_seq_one_letter_code
_entity_poly.pdbx_strand_id
1 'polypeptide(L)'
;MQTMDSRIGLDFIVENPEYIGKLAAALDTTTITVKKQVIELLSALCVHNEEGHARALDTLDHYRKIKGERYRLTVIVKELDRATAVDYQTALVAFINCLIISTPRLTDRTRLRNEFIGCHLLPVLSHLRKCAEAEPELAVQLDVFDEQRESDDAQSMQGPHGVDLNSPLDVFYAILKQVADTPQEIPFLSILQHLLRVDPKEAVSDIIWDTAERLVHRATLLENREGATRLLRTPSVQAKLFCQCQLRSDSSPSRRQSLNTVPLSPQLGPPPLPPLGPIQPPPPPPPPSVPPPPHIPPPAPLPPPALPKIRTPTSPTIEVDTVVEKLPQQKTPTPKIKMKTINWNKIPSNKVHSVLLLLI
;
A
#
# COMPACT_ATOMS: atom_id res chain seq x y z
N MET A 1 -8.63 -34.38 -32.56
CA MET A 1 -7.51 -33.79 -33.32
C MET A 1 -7.34 -32.32 -32.95
N GLN A 2 -8.36 -31.47 -33.17
CA GLN A 2 -8.40 -30.05 -32.75
C GLN A 2 -7.79 -29.73 -31.38
N THR A 3 -7.99 -30.58 -30.36
CA THR A 3 -7.45 -30.40 -29.00
C THR A 3 -5.93 -30.56 -28.85
N MET A 4 -5.25 -31.22 -29.78
CA MET A 4 -3.78 -31.29 -29.80
C MET A 4 -3.18 -30.07 -30.52
N ASP A 5 -3.78 -29.66 -31.64
CA ASP A 5 -3.35 -28.47 -32.37
C ASP A 5 -3.45 -27.20 -31.50
N SER A 6 -4.55 -27.07 -30.73
CA SER A 6 -4.70 -25.96 -29.77
C SER A 6 -3.68 -25.99 -28.64
N ARG A 7 -3.32 -27.16 -28.08
CA ARG A 7 -2.30 -27.26 -27.02
C ARG A 7 -0.92 -26.87 -27.54
N ILE A 8 -0.52 -27.40 -28.70
CA ILE A 8 0.75 -27.05 -29.35
C ILE A 8 0.84 -25.53 -29.62
N GLY A 9 -0.27 -24.90 -30.03
CA GLY A 9 -0.33 -23.45 -30.20
C GLY A 9 -0.17 -22.66 -28.90
N LEU A 10 -0.76 -23.11 -27.80
CA LEU A 10 -0.61 -22.47 -26.48
C LEU A 10 0.80 -22.69 -25.91
N ASP A 11 1.35 -23.91 -26.00
CA ASP A 11 2.72 -24.23 -25.62
C ASP A 11 3.72 -23.34 -26.38
N PHE A 12 3.52 -23.14 -27.69
CA PHE A 12 4.36 -22.24 -28.48
C PHE A 12 4.28 -20.77 -27.99
N ILE A 13 3.09 -20.25 -27.65
CA ILE A 13 2.96 -18.88 -27.11
C ILE A 13 3.62 -18.77 -25.72
N VAL A 14 3.52 -19.83 -24.91
CA VAL A 14 4.20 -19.95 -23.62
C VAL A 14 5.72 -19.98 -23.78
N GLU A 15 6.26 -20.66 -24.78
CA GLU A 15 7.72 -20.73 -25.01
C GLU A 15 8.32 -19.43 -25.58
N ASN A 16 7.50 -18.53 -26.16
CA ASN A 16 7.98 -17.37 -26.94
C ASN A 16 7.54 -16.01 -26.34
N PRO A 17 8.35 -15.38 -25.45
CA PRO A 17 7.97 -14.16 -24.71
C PRO A 17 7.63 -12.94 -25.58
N GLU A 18 8.08 -12.87 -26.83
CA GLU A 18 7.77 -11.74 -27.70
C GLU A 18 6.30 -11.69 -28.14
N TYR A 19 5.53 -12.76 -27.90
CA TYR A 19 4.08 -12.75 -28.05
C TYR A 19 3.37 -11.83 -27.03
N ILE A 20 3.95 -11.58 -25.85
CA ILE A 20 3.43 -10.61 -24.86
C ILE A 20 3.17 -9.25 -25.51
N GLY A 21 4.14 -8.74 -26.27
CA GLY A 21 4.03 -7.46 -26.97
C GLY A 21 3.00 -7.48 -28.11
N LYS A 22 2.92 -8.60 -28.86
CA LYS A 22 1.94 -8.78 -29.95
C LYS A 22 0.50 -8.81 -29.42
N LEU A 23 0.26 -9.54 -28.33
CA LEU A 23 -1.05 -9.64 -27.68
C LEU A 23 -1.47 -8.32 -27.03
N ALA A 24 -0.54 -7.62 -26.36
CA ALA A 24 -0.80 -6.27 -25.84
C ALA A 24 -1.16 -5.28 -26.95
N ALA A 25 -0.45 -5.30 -28.10
CA ALA A 25 -0.81 -4.46 -29.24
C ALA A 25 -2.20 -4.80 -29.82
N ALA A 26 -2.58 -6.08 -29.83
CA ALA A 26 -3.87 -6.53 -30.34
C ALA A 26 -5.06 -6.10 -29.43
N LEU A 27 -4.85 -5.99 -28.11
CA LEU A 27 -5.83 -5.41 -27.17
C LEU A 27 -6.13 -3.92 -27.45
N ASP A 28 -5.23 -3.21 -28.12
CA ASP A 28 -5.38 -1.78 -28.45
C ASP A 28 -6.17 -1.52 -29.75
N THR A 29 -6.59 -2.58 -30.45
CA THR A 29 -7.37 -2.44 -31.69
C THR A 29 -8.76 -1.85 -31.40
N THR A 30 -9.35 -1.11 -32.34
CA THR A 30 -10.73 -0.61 -32.21
C THR A 30 -11.79 -1.69 -32.47
N THR A 31 -11.39 -2.87 -32.91
CA THR A 31 -12.28 -3.95 -33.36
C THR A 31 -12.62 -4.90 -32.21
N ILE A 32 -13.85 -4.82 -31.72
CA ILE A 32 -14.34 -5.62 -30.58
C ILE A 32 -14.12 -7.13 -30.80
N THR A 33 -14.34 -7.65 -32.01
CA THR A 33 -14.14 -9.09 -32.30
C THR A 33 -12.68 -9.52 -32.17
N VAL A 34 -11.72 -8.66 -32.54
CA VAL A 34 -10.28 -8.93 -32.34
C VAL A 34 -9.94 -8.89 -30.86
N LYS A 35 -10.43 -7.88 -30.11
CA LYS A 35 -10.23 -7.86 -28.66
C LYS A 35 -10.81 -9.11 -27.99
N LYS A 36 -12.01 -9.54 -28.37
CA LYS A 36 -12.66 -10.75 -27.85
C LYS A 36 -11.78 -11.98 -28.07
N GLN A 37 -11.29 -12.20 -29.29
CA GLN A 37 -10.39 -13.32 -29.60
C GLN A 37 -9.09 -13.28 -28.80
N VAL A 38 -8.52 -12.10 -28.56
CA VAL A 38 -7.32 -11.96 -27.71
C VAL A 38 -7.64 -12.27 -26.26
N ILE A 39 -8.78 -11.80 -25.73
CA ILE A 39 -9.23 -12.11 -24.37
C ILE A 39 -9.50 -13.61 -24.20
N GLU A 40 -10.16 -14.27 -25.16
CA GLU A 40 -10.38 -15.72 -25.16
C GLU A 40 -9.07 -16.51 -25.21
N LEU A 41 -8.08 -16.05 -25.98
CA LEU A 41 -6.74 -16.65 -26.01
C LEU A 41 -5.99 -16.46 -24.68
N LEU A 42 -6.09 -15.31 -24.03
CA LEU A 42 -5.52 -15.08 -22.71
C LEU A 42 -6.21 -15.93 -21.64
N SER A 43 -7.54 -16.12 -21.70
CA SER A 43 -8.27 -17.08 -20.87
C SER A 43 -7.77 -18.51 -21.07
N ALA A 44 -7.56 -18.93 -22.31
CA ALA A 44 -7.03 -20.25 -22.64
C ALA A 44 -5.61 -20.47 -22.09
N LEU A 45 -4.74 -19.45 -22.15
CA LEU A 45 -3.40 -19.49 -21.54
C LEU A 45 -3.49 -19.63 -20.01
N CYS A 46 -4.39 -18.88 -19.34
CA CYS A 46 -4.60 -18.97 -17.89
C CYS A 46 -5.00 -20.38 -17.42
N VAL A 47 -5.83 -21.10 -18.17
CA VAL A 47 -6.28 -22.45 -17.77
C VAL A 47 -5.37 -23.59 -18.27
N HIS A 48 -4.36 -23.29 -19.09
CA HIS A 48 -3.46 -24.29 -19.67
C HIS A 48 -2.39 -24.75 -18.68
N ASN A 49 -1.64 -23.81 -18.08
CA ASN A 49 -0.66 -24.07 -17.02
C ASN A 49 -0.25 -22.77 -16.31
N GLU A 50 0.56 -22.87 -15.23
CA GLU A 50 1.03 -21.72 -14.43
C GLU A 50 1.83 -20.70 -15.26
N GLU A 51 2.63 -21.14 -16.23
CA GLU A 51 3.41 -20.22 -17.09
C GLU A 51 2.48 -19.48 -18.06
N GLY A 52 1.46 -20.12 -18.61
CA GLY A 52 0.43 -19.47 -19.45
C GLY A 52 -0.35 -18.40 -18.68
N HIS A 53 -0.70 -18.67 -17.42
CA HIS A 53 -1.27 -17.67 -16.51
C HIS A 53 -0.30 -16.50 -16.26
N ALA A 54 0.99 -16.78 -16.03
CA ALA A 54 2.01 -15.75 -15.91
C ALA A 54 2.12 -14.89 -17.18
N ARG A 55 2.11 -15.50 -18.39
CA ARG A 55 2.14 -14.76 -19.67
C ARG A 55 0.89 -13.91 -19.90
N ALA A 56 -0.27 -14.32 -19.40
CA ALA A 56 -1.46 -13.48 -19.43
C ALA A 56 -1.30 -12.24 -18.53
N LEU A 57 -0.79 -12.41 -17.30
CA LEU A 57 -0.49 -11.30 -16.39
C LEU A 57 0.61 -10.37 -16.93
N ASP A 58 1.66 -10.92 -17.54
CA ASP A 58 2.73 -10.13 -18.17
C ASP A 58 2.23 -9.35 -19.40
N THR A 59 1.28 -9.89 -20.15
CA THR A 59 0.62 -9.19 -21.27
C THR A 59 -0.13 -7.96 -20.77
N LEU A 60 -0.88 -8.08 -19.67
CA LEU A 60 -1.55 -6.94 -19.04
C LEU A 60 -0.54 -5.93 -18.46
N ASP A 61 0.57 -6.41 -17.88
CA ASP A 61 1.63 -5.55 -17.36
C ASP A 61 2.39 -4.79 -18.46
N HIS A 62 2.59 -5.42 -19.62
CA HIS A 62 3.16 -4.79 -20.80
C HIS A 62 2.20 -3.77 -21.41
N TYR A 63 0.91 -4.09 -21.52
CA TYR A 63 -0.12 -3.15 -21.96
C TYR A 63 -0.18 -1.90 -21.07
N ARG A 64 -0.17 -2.10 -19.75
CA ARG A 64 -0.08 -1.02 -18.74
C ARG A 64 1.08 -0.07 -19.02
N LYS A 65 2.29 -0.61 -19.24
CA LYS A 65 3.50 0.16 -19.54
C LYS A 65 3.36 0.98 -20.82
N ILE A 66 2.76 0.41 -21.88
CA ILE A 66 2.48 1.12 -23.13
C ILE A 66 1.49 2.27 -22.93
N LYS A 67 0.44 2.07 -22.13
CA LYS A 67 -0.62 3.07 -21.91
C LYS A 67 -0.33 4.09 -20.81
N GLY A 68 0.72 3.90 -20.01
CA GLY A 68 0.98 4.74 -18.83
C GLY A 68 -0.10 4.59 -17.74
N GLU A 69 -0.84 3.48 -17.74
CA GLU A 69 -1.82 3.16 -16.69
C GLU A 69 -1.08 2.79 -15.40
N ARG A 70 -1.68 3.06 -14.25
CA ARG A 70 -1.05 2.77 -12.95
C ARG A 70 -1.08 1.29 -12.59
N TYR A 71 -2.22 0.64 -12.80
CA TYR A 71 -2.45 -0.77 -12.48
C TYR A 71 -2.73 -1.58 -13.74
N ARG A 72 -2.27 -2.84 -13.76
CA ARG A 72 -2.30 -3.70 -14.97
C ARG A 72 -3.70 -4.20 -15.30
N LEU A 73 -4.53 -4.41 -14.29
CA LEU A 73 -5.90 -4.91 -14.44
C LEU A 73 -6.90 -3.81 -14.88
N THR A 74 -6.49 -2.53 -14.81
CA THR A 74 -7.33 -1.38 -15.16
C THR A 74 -7.83 -1.43 -16.61
N VAL A 75 -7.07 -2.00 -17.55
CA VAL A 75 -7.54 -2.18 -18.94
C VAL A 75 -8.77 -3.08 -19.01
N ILE A 76 -8.77 -4.21 -18.31
CA ILE A 76 -9.88 -5.19 -18.35
C ILE A 76 -11.14 -4.61 -17.73
N VAL A 77 -11.03 -3.91 -16.59
CA VAL A 77 -12.19 -3.28 -15.96
C VAL A 77 -12.75 -2.13 -16.82
N LYS A 78 -11.88 -1.30 -17.44
CA LYS A 78 -12.29 -0.23 -18.37
C LYS A 78 -12.95 -0.77 -19.63
N GLU A 79 -12.48 -1.89 -20.19
CA GLU A 79 -13.14 -2.52 -21.34
C GLU A 79 -14.49 -3.14 -20.95
N LEU A 80 -14.59 -3.79 -19.79
CA LEU A 80 -15.84 -4.37 -19.30
C LEU A 80 -16.93 -3.33 -19.04
N ASP A 81 -16.56 -2.19 -18.43
CA ASP A 81 -17.46 -1.05 -18.18
C ASP A 81 -17.96 -0.37 -19.47
N ARG A 82 -17.15 -0.43 -20.54
CA ARG A 82 -17.48 0.18 -21.84
C ARG A 82 -18.15 -0.77 -22.83
N ALA A 83 -18.02 -2.07 -22.63
CA ALA A 83 -18.57 -3.08 -23.52
C ALA A 83 -20.10 -3.03 -23.50
N THR A 84 -20.73 -2.90 -24.67
CA THR A 84 -22.19 -2.95 -24.85
C THR A 84 -22.67 -4.29 -25.42
N ALA A 85 -21.77 -5.07 -26.00
CA ALA A 85 -22.06 -6.40 -26.54
C ALA A 85 -21.91 -7.45 -25.43
N VAL A 86 -23.00 -8.13 -25.09
CA VAL A 86 -23.05 -9.11 -23.99
C VAL A 86 -22.03 -10.22 -24.20
N ASP A 87 -21.87 -10.71 -25.43
CA ASP A 87 -20.92 -11.78 -25.75
C ASP A 87 -19.46 -11.39 -25.45
N TYR A 88 -19.12 -10.10 -25.55
CA TYR A 88 -17.81 -9.57 -25.16
C TYR A 88 -17.72 -9.31 -23.65
N GLN A 89 -18.80 -8.85 -23.00
CA GLN A 89 -18.88 -8.76 -21.54
C GLN A 89 -18.65 -10.13 -20.88
N THR A 90 -19.33 -11.18 -21.36
CA THR A 90 -19.17 -12.57 -20.89
C THR A 90 -17.73 -13.05 -21.05
N ALA A 91 -17.10 -12.80 -22.20
CA ALA A 91 -15.70 -13.16 -22.43
C ALA A 91 -14.73 -12.45 -21.46
N LEU A 92 -14.98 -11.17 -21.14
CA LEU A 92 -14.20 -10.39 -20.18
C LEU A 92 -14.40 -10.87 -18.74
N VAL A 93 -15.62 -11.17 -18.29
CA VAL A 93 -15.86 -11.75 -16.95
C VAL A 93 -15.26 -13.15 -16.86
N ALA A 94 -15.39 -13.98 -17.90
CA ALA A 94 -14.73 -15.28 -17.97
C ALA A 94 -13.20 -15.17 -17.87
N PHE A 95 -12.58 -14.17 -18.48
CA PHE A 95 -11.14 -13.94 -18.35
C PHE A 95 -10.71 -13.53 -16.94
N ILE A 96 -11.51 -12.68 -16.26
CA ILE A 96 -11.31 -12.34 -14.84
C ILE A 96 -11.38 -13.62 -13.98
N ASN A 97 -12.37 -14.48 -14.23
CA ASN A 97 -12.52 -15.77 -13.55
C ASN A 97 -11.32 -16.70 -13.82
N CYS A 98 -10.87 -16.83 -15.07
CA CYS A 98 -9.68 -17.61 -15.41
C CYS A 98 -8.42 -17.10 -14.68
N LEU A 99 -8.22 -15.78 -14.60
CA LEU A 99 -7.09 -15.20 -13.85
C LEU A 99 -7.15 -15.52 -12.34
N ILE A 100 -8.34 -15.42 -11.74
CA ILE A 100 -8.52 -15.65 -10.30
C ILE A 100 -8.44 -17.15 -9.98
N ILE A 101 -9.21 -17.99 -10.66
CA ILE A 101 -9.32 -19.45 -10.39
C ILE A 101 -7.99 -20.16 -10.66
N SER A 102 -7.26 -19.80 -11.71
CA SER A 102 -5.93 -20.37 -11.98
C SER A 102 -4.83 -19.92 -11.01
N THR A 103 -5.13 -19.08 -10.01
CA THR A 103 -4.18 -18.74 -8.94
C THR A 103 -4.36 -19.72 -7.76
N PRO A 104 -3.47 -20.71 -7.55
CA PRO A 104 -3.75 -21.81 -6.62
C PRO A 104 -3.67 -21.40 -5.13
N ARG A 105 -2.75 -20.51 -4.78
CA ARG A 105 -2.55 -20.04 -3.39
C ARG A 105 -3.62 -19.03 -3.00
N LEU A 106 -4.41 -19.33 -1.96
CA LEU A 106 -5.51 -18.50 -1.47
C LEU A 106 -5.10 -17.03 -1.22
N THR A 107 -3.94 -16.80 -0.60
CA THR A 107 -3.41 -15.46 -0.32
C THR A 107 -3.22 -14.65 -1.60
N ASP A 108 -2.73 -15.29 -2.66
CA ASP A 108 -2.39 -14.63 -3.91
C ASP A 108 -3.64 -14.44 -4.77
N ARG A 109 -4.57 -15.39 -4.71
CA ARG A 109 -5.90 -15.30 -5.32
C ARG A 109 -6.72 -14.15 -4.71
N THR A 110 -6.67 -14.01 -3.38
CA THR A 110 -7.25 -12.86 -2.67
C THR A 110 -6.57 -11.55 -3.06
N ARG A 111 -5.24 -11.50 -3.11
CA ARG A 111 -4.49 -10.31 -3.56
C ARG A 111 -4.89 -9.90 -4.99
N LEU A 112 -5.00 -10.85 -5.92
CA LEU A 112 -5.40 -10.60 -7.31
C LEU A 112 -6.86 -10.14 -7.42
N ARG A 113 -7.79 -10.75 -6.65
CA ARG A 113 -9.18 -10.28 -6.54
C ARG A 113 -9.22 -8.84 -6.00
N ASN A 114 -8.44 -8.52 -4.97
CA ASN A 114 -8.38 -7.20 -4.39
C ASN A 114 -7.74 -6.16 -5.33
N GLU A 115 -6.79 -6.56 -6.20
CA GLU A 115 -6.26 -5.71 -7.28
C GLU A 115 -7.37 -5.32 -8.29
N PHE A 116 -8.26 -6.26 -8.66
CA PHE A 116 -9.46 -5.97 -9.46
C PHE A 116 -10.48 -5.08 -8.73
N ILE A 117 -10.74 -5.34 -7.44
CA ILE A 117 -11.65 -4.51 -6.63
C ILE A 117 -11.13 -3.07 -6.51
N GLY A 118 -9.81 -2.90 -6.33
CA GLY A 118 -9.13 -1.60 -6.34
C GLY A 118 -9.20 -0.89 -7.70
N CYS A 119 -9.37 -1.62 -8.80
CA CYS A 119 -9.68 -1.07 -10.12
C CYS A 119 -11.18 -0.77 -10.33
N HIS A 120 -12.00 -0.80 -9.27
CA HIS A 120 -13.46 -0.60 -9.28
C HIS A 120 -14.27 -1.68 -10.02
N LEU A 121 -13.86 -2.96 -9.95
CA LEU A 121 -14.62 -4.05 -10.57
C LEU A 121 -16.04 -4.24 -9.99
N LEU A 122 -16.23 -4.13 -8.66
CA LEU A 122 -17.51 -4.50 -8.03
C LEU A 122 -18.71 -3.66 -8.53
N PRO A 123 -18.64 -2.32 -8.66
CA PRO A 123 -19.71 -1.53 -9.28
C PRO A 123 -20.07 -1.98 -10.70
N VAL A 124 -19.07 -2.31 -11.53
CA VAL A 124 -19.28 -2.78 -12.91
C VAL A 124 -20.03 -4.10 -12.92
N LEU A 125 -19.60 -5.10 -12.13
CA LEU A 125 -20.34 -6.36 -11.98
C LEU A 125 -21.75 -6.15 -11.40
N SER A 126 -21.95 -5.13 -10.57
CA SER A 126 -23.27 -4.80 -9.99
C SER A 126 -24.21 -4.13 -11.00
N HIS A 127 -23.66 -3.49 -12.03
CA HIS A 127 -24.42 -3.04 -13.20
C HIS A 127 -24.81 -4.24 -14.08
N LEU A 128 -23.84 -5.09 -14.44
CA LEU A 128 -24.05 -6.26 -15.31
C LEU A 128 -25.11 -7.23 -14.76
N ARG A 129 -25.15 -7.48 -13.43
CA ARG A 129 -26.19 -8.31 -12.81
C ARG A 129 -27.63 -7.84 -13.11
N LYS A 130 -27.86 -6.55 -13.35
CA LYS A 130 -29.19 -6.00 -13.70
C LYS A 130 -29.61 -6.27 -15.15
N CYS A 131 -28.65 -6.64 -16.00
CA CYS A 131 -28.87 -6.96 -17.40
C CYS A 131 -28.77 -8.47 -17.67
N ALA A 132 -28.15 -9.23 -16.77
CA ALA A 132 -27.90 -10.66 -16.91
C ALA A 132 -29.15 -11.56 -16.82
N GLU A 133 -30.31 -11.05 -16.39
CA GLU A 133 -31.56 -11.84 -16.25
C GLU A 133 -32.01 -12.52 -17.57
N ALA A 134 -31.64 -11.96 -18.72
CA ALA A 134 -31.93 -12.52 -20.04
C ALA A 134 -30.76 -13.34 -20.65
N GLU A 135 -29.60 -13.35 -20.01
CA GLU A 135 -28.30 -13.71 -20.62
C GLU A 135 -27.60 -14.80 -19.79
N PRO A 136 -27.93 -16.09 -19.98
CA PRO A 136 -27.57 -17.16 -19.06
C PRO A 136 -26.05 -17.39 -18.97
N GLU A 137 -25.30 -17.20 -20.07
CA GLU A 137 -23.84 -17.35 -20.05
C GLU A 137 -23.15 -16.26 -19.21
N LEU A 138 -23.68 -15.03 -19.23
CA LEU A 138 -23.18 -13.93 -18.40
C LEU A 138 -23.52 -14.16 -16.93
N ALA A 139 -24.76 -14.61 -16.65
CA ALA A 139 -25.19 -14.95 -15.29
C ALA A 139 -24.27 -16.02 -14.66
N VAL A 140 -24.01 -17.13 -15.38
CA VAL A 140 -23.09 -18.18 -14.91
C VAL A 140 -21.69 -17.63 -14.61
N GLN A 141 -21.14 -16.71 -15.42
CA GLN A 141 -19.83 -16.12 -15.13
C GLN A 141 -19.84 -15.16 -13.92
N LEU A 142 -20.96 -14.50 -13.65
CA LEU A 142 -21.13 -13.67 -12.45
C LEU A 142 -21.26 -14.54 -11.19
N ASP A 143 -22.01 -15.64 -11.29
CA ASP A 143 -22.17 -16.61 -10.20
C ASP A 143 -20.82 -17.28 -9.87
N VAL A 144 -20.07 -17.73 -10.86
CA VAL A 144 -18.71 -18.30 -10.69
C VAL A 144 -17.76 -17.32 -9.97
N PHE A 145 -17.86 -16.01 -10.22
CA PHE A 145 -17.07 -15.01 -9.51
C PHE A 145 -17.46 -14.91 -8.02
N ASP A 146 -18.76 -14.89 -7.73
CA ASP A 146 -19.28 -14.80 -6.36
C ASP A 146 -19.02 -16.08 -5.56
N GLU A 147 -19.27 -17.26 -6.14
CA GLU A 147 -18.98 -18.58 -5.54
C GLU A 147 -17.48 -18.74 -5.23
N GLN A 148 -16.59 -18.35 -6.15
CA GLN A 148 -15.15 -18.42 -5.89
C GLN A 148 -14.69 -17.43 -4.82
N ARG A 149 -15.38 -16.30 -4.65
CA ARG A 149 -15.13 -15.38 -3.53
C ARG A 149 -15.62 -15.98 -2.21
N GLU A 150 -16.87 -16.46 -2.15
CA GLU A 150 -17.44 -17.06 -0.93
C GLU A 150 -16.62 -18.29 -0.47
N SER A 151 -16.16 -19.12 -1.41
CA SER A 151 -15.27 -20.25 -1.13
C SER A 151 -13.91 -19.81 -0.53
N ASP A 152 -13.33 -18.73 -1.05
CA ASP A 152 -12.08 -18.17 -0.53
C ASP A 152 -12.25 -17.54 0.85
N ASP A 153 -13.35 -16.80 1.05
CA ASP A 153 -13.68 -16.16 2.33
C ASP A 153 -13.96 -17.23 3.40
N ALA A 154 -14.70 -18.30 3.07
CA ALA A 154 -14.91 -19.45 3.95
C ALA A 154 -13.60 -20.18 4.34
N GLN A 155 -12.59 -20.19 3.47
CA GLN A 155 -11.25 -20.69 3.79
C GLN A 155 -10.46 -19.71 4.69
N SER A 156 -10.67 -18.40 4.54
CA SER A 156 -10.05 -17.34 5.35
C SER A 156 -10.54 -17.32 6.80
N MET A 157 -11.82 -17.63 7.04
CA MET A 157 -12.45 -17.64 8.37
C MET A 157 -11.85 -18.63 9.39
N GLN A 158 -10.81 -19.39 9.01
CA GLN A 158 -9.98 -20.18 9.92
C GLN A 158 -8.97 -19.33 10.73
N GLY A 159 -8.98 -18.01 10.57
CA GLY A 159 -8.17 -17.08 11.36
C GLY A 159 -8.42 -17.18 12.88
N PRO A 160 -7.42 -16.84 13.72
CA PRO A 160 -7.56 -16.87 15.18
C PRO A 160 -8.79 -16.07 15.64
N HIS A 161 -9.62 -16.69 16.48
CA HIS A 161 -10.86 -16.11 17.02
C HIS A 161 -11.95 -15.77 15.97
N GLY A 162 -11.89 -16.34 14.75
CA GLY A 162 -12.90 -16.13 13.72
C GLY A 162 -12.84 -14.75 13.06
N VAL A 163 -11.65 -14.14 13.05
CA VAL A 163 -11.37 -12.90 12.31
C VAL A 163 -11.11 -13.25 10.84
N ASP A 164 -11.84 -12.64 9.91
CA ASP A 164 -11.47 -12.71 8.49
C ASP A 164 -10.17 -11.93 8.27
N LEU A 165 -9.11 -12.62 7.87
CA LEU A 165 -7.82 -12.00 7.56
C LEU A 165 -7.78 -11.34 6.17
N ASN A 166 -8.81 -11.55 5.34
CA ASN A 166 -8.96 -10.92 4.04
C ASN A 166 -9.77 -9.61 4.08
N SER A 167 -10.63 -9.42 5.08
CA SER A 167 -11.36 -8.18 5.35
C SER A 167 -10.48 -7.16 6.08
N PRO A 168 -10.16 -6.00 5.47
CA PRO A 168 -9.40 -4.95 6.14
C PRO A 168 -10.13 -4.38 7.37
N LEU A 169 -11.46 -4.49 7.40
CA LEU A 169 -12.30 -3.99 8.48
C LEU A 169 -12.26 -4.92 9.70
N ASP A 170 -12.30 -6.23 9.48
CA ASP A 170 -12.22 -7.25 10.53
C ASP A 170 -10.82 -7.26 11.15
N VAL A 171 -9.77 -7.22 10.33
CA VAL A 171 -8.38 -7.07 10.79
C VAL A 171 -8.21 -5.77 11.59
N PHE A 172 -8.77 -4.66 11.12
CA PHE A 172 -8.75 -3.39 11.86
C PHE A 172 -9.44 -3.51 13.23
N TYR A 173 -10.63 -4.08 13.30
CA TYR A 173 -11.35 -4.24 14.57
C TYR A 173 -10.69 -5.25 15.51
N ALA A 174 -10.08 -6.31 14.98
CA ALA A 174 -9.31 -7.27 15.76
C ALA A 174 -8.08 -6.62 16.41
N ILE A 175 -7.31 -5.84 15.65
CA ILE A 175 -6.15 -5.10 16.17
C ILE A 175 -6.62 -4.01 17.16
N LEU A 176 -7.67 -3.25 16.84
CA LEU A 176 -8.22 -2.23 17.73
C LEU A 176 -8.65 -2.84 19.07
N LYS A 177 -9.36 -3.97 19.05
CA LYS A 177 -9.75 -4.72 20.26
C LYS A 177 -8.55 -5.25 21.04
N GLN A 178 -7.45 -5.57 20.37
CA GLN A 178 -6.21 -6.04 21.00
C GLN A 178 -5.44 -4.90 21.71
N VAL A 179 -5.51 -3.66 21.20
CA VAL A 179 -4.75 -2.52 21.76
C VAL A 179 -5.60 -1.54 22.58
N ALA A 180 -6.92 -1.57 22.50
CA ALA A 180 -7.81 -0.69 23.26
C ALA A 180 -7.56 -0.76 24.76
N ASP A 181 -7.65 0.39 25.44
CA ASP A 181 -7.36 0.54 26.88
C ASP A 181 -5.90 0.18 27.28
N THR A 182 -4.97 0.12 26.31
CA THR A 182 -3.53 -0.11 26.56
C THR A 182 -2.67 1.04 26.01
N PRO A 183 -1.43 1.24 26.52
CA PRO A 183 -0.50 2.22 25.96
C PRO A 183 -0.18 2.03 24.46
N GLN A 184 -0.45 0.85 23.90
CA GLN A 184 -0.27 0.49 22.50
C GLN A 184 -1.33 1.11 21.56
N GLU A 185 -2.45 1.61 22.10
CA GLU A 185 -3.46 2.35 21.33
C GLU A 185 -2.88 3.62 20.68
N ILE A 186 -1.97 4.31 21.38
CA ILE A 186 -1.32 5.55 20.92
C ILE A 186 -0.44 5.32 19.68
N PRO A 187 0.54 4.39 19.67
CA PRO A 187 1.32 4.10 18.47
C PRO A 187 0.47 3.48 17.35
N PHE A 188 -0.57 2.69 17.65
CA PHE A 188 -1.50 2.20 16.64
C PHE A 188 -2.23 3.35 15.92
N LEU A 189 -2.84 4.26 16.67
CA LEU A 189 -3.47 5.47 16.12
C LEU A 189 -2.47 6.33 15.32
N SER A 190 -1.25 6.47 15.83
CA SER A 190 -0.18 7.19 15.13
C SER A 190 0.15 6.54 13.77
N ILE A 191 0.29 5.21 13.70
CA ILE A 191 0.51 4.49 12.43
C ILE A 191 -0.63 4.77 11.45
N LEU A 192 -1.89 4.64 11.88
CA LEU A 192 -3.06 4.94 11.05
C LEU A 192 -3.07 6.38 10.54
N GLN A 193 -2.69 7.36 11.38
CA GLN A 193 -2.60 8.77 10.98
C GLN A 193 -1.49 9.03 9.95
N HIS A 194 -0.39 8.28 9.99
CA HIS A 194 0.65 8.38 8.95
C HIS A 194 0.21 7.72 7.64
N LEU A 195 -0.45 6.55 7.71
CA LEU A 195 -1.00 5.88 6.53
C LEU A 195 -2.12 6.69 5.86
N LEU A 196 -2.98 7.37 6.63
CA LEU A 196 -4.04 8.25 6.14
C LEU A 196 -3.51 9.51 5.42
N ARG A 197 -2.23 9.87 5.59
CA ARG A 197 -1.59 11.01 4.91
C ARG A 197 -1.06 10.68 3.52
N VAL A 198 -1.08 9.41 3.10
CA VAL A 198 -0.61 9.01 1.78
C VAL A 198 -1.69 9.36 0.74
N ASP A 199 -1.40 10.30 -0.17
CA ASP A 199 -2.34 10.66 -1.24
C ASP A 199 -2.39 9.51 -2.29
N PRO A 200 -3.53 8.82 -2.45
CA PRO A 200 -3.64 7.71 -3.41
C PRO A 200 -3.44 8.15 -4.86
N LYS A 201 -3.47 9.45 -5.20
CA LYS A 201 -3.27 9.95 -6.57
C LYS A 201 -1.80 9.98 -6.99
N GLU A 202 -0.86 10.12 -6.06
CA GLU A 202 0.56 10.20 -6.39
C GLU A 202 1.16 8.82 -6.64
N ALA A 203 2.01 8.69 -7.66
CA ALA A 203 2.71 7.43 -7.96
C ALA A 203 3.65 6.97 -6.82
N VAL A 204 4.13 7.90 -5.97
CA VAL A 204 4.93 7.57 -4.79
C VAL A 204 4.14 6.83 -3.71
N SER A 205 2.80 6.94 -3.71
CA SER A 205 1.93 6.20 -2.78
C SER A 205 2.20 4.69 -2.83
N ASP A 206 2.33 4.10 -4.01
CA ASP A 206 2.55 2.65 -4.15
C ASP A 206 3.90 2.23 -3.53
N ILE A 207 4.93 3.07 -3.68
CA ILE A 207 6.24 2.88 -3.07
C ILE A 207 6.15 3.01 -1.55
N ILE A 208 5.36 3.95 -1.03
CA ILE A 208 5.13 4.14 0.40
C ILE A 208 4.41 2.92 1.00
N TRP A 209 3.36 2.40 0.35
CA TRP A 209 2.62 1.23 0.81
C TRP A 209 3.44 -0.06 0.77
N ASP A 210 4.17 -0.35 -0.32
CA ASP A 210 5.09 -1.50 -0.41
C ASP A 210 6.21 -1.40 0.65
N THR A 211 6.75 -0.20 0.86
CA THR A 211 7.75 0.03 1.93
C THR A 211 7.13 -0.19 3.31
N ALA A 212 5.91 0.28 3.56
CA ALA A 212 5.20 0.11 4.82
C ALA A 212 4.87 -1.36 5.10
N GLU A 213 4.36 -2.12 4.14
CA GLU A 213 4.10 -3.58 4.26
C GLU A 213 5.39 -4.30 4.68
N ARG A 214 6.50 -4.06 3.97
CA ARG A 214 7.79 -4.69 4.26
C ARG A 214 8.37 -4.29 5.62
N LEU A 215 8.20 -3.03 6.02
CA LEU A 215 8.67 -2.55 7.33
C LEU A 215 7.84 -3.15 8.47
N VAL A 216 6.51 -3.22 8.33
CA VAL A 216 5.62 -3.85 9.32
C VAL A 216 5.93 -5.34 9.44
N HIS A 217 6.02 -6.07 8.32
CA HIS A 217 6.37 -7.50 8.31
C HIS A 217 7.75 -7.76 8.93
N ARG A 218 8.76 -6.92 8.66
CA ARG A 218 10.07 -7.05 9.30
C ARG A 218 10.05 -6.66 10.78
N ALA A 219 9.15 -5.77 11.20
CA ALA A 219 9.00 -5.37 12.60
C ALA A 219 8.36 -6.46 13.47
N THR A 220 7.42 -7.25 12.94
CA THR A 220 6.79 -8.36 13.67
C THR A 220 7.73 -9.57 13.86
N LEU A 221 8.82 -9.65 13.10
CA LEU A 221 9.88 -10.66 13.22
C LEU A 221 11.04 -10.25 14.16
N LEU A 222 10.91 -9.17 14.92
CA LEU A 222 11.97 -8.67 15.80
C LEU A 222 11.99 -9.36 17.17
N GLU A 223 13.11 -10.03 17.47
CA GLU A 223 13.35 -10.67 18.77
C GLU A 223 14.06 -9.78 19.79
N ASN A 224 14.71 -8.69 19.35
CA ASN A 224 15.57 -7.86 20.20
C ASN A 224 15.66 -6.39 19.77
N ARG A 225 16.18 -5.55 20.69
CA ARG A 225 16.33 -4.09 20.51
C ARG A 225 17.29 -3.76 19.36
N GLU A 226 18.35 -4.55 19.21
CA GLU A 226 19.39 -4.38 18.21
C GLU A 226 18.81 -4.54 16.79
N GLY A 227 17.94 -5.53 16.59
CA GLY A 227 17.17 -5.73 15.36
C GLY A 227 16.33 -4.50 14.99
N ALA A 228 15.62 -3.91 15.95
CA ALA A 228 14.85 -2.68 15.72
C ALA A 228 15.74 -1.52 15.24
N THR A 229 16.91 -1.32 15.88
CA THR A 229 17.84 -0.26 15.45
C THR A 229 18.44 -0.50 14.06
N ARG A 230 18.59 -1.76 13.64
CA ARG A 230 19.03 -2.12 12.28
C ARG A 230 17.92 -1.91 11.25
N LEU A 231 16.66 -2.19 11.60
CA LEU A 231 15.50 -1.98 10.74
C LEU A 231 15.30 -0.49 10.39
N LEU A 232 15.51 0.39 11.38
CA LEU A 232 15.31 1.84 11.26
C LEU A 232 16.54 2.60 10.72
N ARG A 233 17.66 1.93 10.44
CA ARG A 233 18.84 2.59 9.86
C ARG A 233 18.63 2.90 8.39
N THR A 234 18.56 4.17 8.04
CA THR A 234 18.86 4.64 6.68
C THR A 234 20.28 4.21 6.31
N PRO A 235 20.52 3.57 5.15
CA PRO A 235 21.88 3.35 4.67
C PRO A 235 22.52 4.70 4.34
N SER A 236 23.37 5.20 5.24
CA SER A 236 24.03 6.48 5.03
C SER A 236 24.97 6.38 3.83
N VAL A 237 24.88 7.34 2.92
CA VAL A 237 25.73 7.42 1.71
C VAL A 237 27.22 7.58 2.05
N GLN A 238 27.53 7.85 3.33
CA GLN A 238 28.88 7.95 3.90
C GLN A 238 29.51 6.59 4.26
N ALA A 239 28.75 5.47 4.28
CA ALA A 239 29.28 4.15 4.67
C ALA A 239 30.32 3.55 3.71
N LYS A 240 30.60 4.20 2.56
CA LYS A 240 31.70 3.84 1.65
C LYS A 240 32.99 4.65 1.84
N LEU A 241 33.06 5.55 2.81
CA LEU A 241 34.26 6.36 3.11
C LEU A 241 35.04 5.91 4.36
N PHE A 242 34.55 4.94 5.12
CA PHE A 242 35.27 4.33 6.25
C PHE A 242 35.59 2.86 6.00
N CYS A 243 36.52 2.63 5.06
CA CYS A 243 37.23 1.36 4.93
C CYS A 243 38.74 1.60 4.80
N GLN A 244 39.39 2.00 5.90
CA GLN A 244 40.75 1.57 6.21
C GLN A 244 41.06 1.78 7.71
N CYS A 245 41.94 0.92 8.25
CA CYS A 245 42.47 0.87 9.63
C CYS A 245 41.88 -0.16 10.61
N GLN A 246 41.76 -1.43 10.20
CA GLN A 246 42.00 -2.57 11.10
C GLN A 246 42.73 -3.72 10.38
N LEU A 247 44.02 -3.50 10.05
CA LEU A 247 44.95 -4.62 9.89
C LEU A 247 46.40 -4.18 10.16
N ARG A 248 47.11 -5.01 10.94
CA ARG A 248 48.56 -5.00 11.24
C ARG A 248 49.08 -3.97 12.25
N SER A 249 49.22 -4.42 13.49
CA SER A 249 50.42 -4.11 14.28
C SER A 249 51.55 -5.09 13.93
N ASP A 250 52.79 -4.65 14.11
CA ASP A 250 54.07 -5.26 13.77
C ASP A 250 54.23 -6.79 13.79
N SER A 251 54.87 -7.31 12.74
CA SER A 251 56.29 -7.70 12.83
C SER A 251 56.85 -8.15 11.47
N SER A 252 58.07 -7.68 11.16
CA SER A 252 58.95 -8.20 10.10
C SER A 252 60.22 -8.75 10.79
N PRO A 253 60.98 -9.70 10.19
CA PRO A 253 61.90 -9.33 9.11
C PRO A 253 62.21 -10.43 8.07
N SER A 254 62.53 -10.02 6.82
CA SER A 254 63.81 -10.33 6.14
C SER A 254 63.73 -10.47 4.61
N ARG A 255 64.80 -9.95 3.98
CA ARG A 255 65.44 -10.37 2.71
C ARG A 255 65.16 -9.52 1.44
N ARG A 256 66.28 -8.96 0.99
CA ARG A 256 66.67 -8.27 -0.27
C ARG A 256 66.12 -9.00 -1.53
N GLN A 257 66.06 -8.42 -2.75
CA GLN A 257 67.10 -7.62 -3.44
C GLN A 257 66.58 -7.05 -4.79
N SER A 258 67.13 -5.90 -5.25
CA SER A 258 67.45 -5.45 -6.65
C SER A 258 66.58 -5.85 -7.88
N LEU A 259 66.46 -5.12 -9.01
CA LEU A 259 66.72 -3.76 -9.57
C LEU A 259 66.59 -3.90 -11.11
N ASN A 260 66.22 -2.83 -11.84
CA ASN A 260 66.26 -2.67 -13.33
C ASN A 260 65.18 -3.47 -14.15
N THR A 261 64.63 -3.02 -15.29
CA THR A 261 64.86 -1.83 -16.16
C THR A 261 63.59 -1.40 -16.93
N VAL A 262 63.56 -0.16 -17.46
CA VAL A 262 62.53 0.52 -18.30
C VAL A 262 62.50 0.01 -19.77
N PRO A 263 61.63 0.45 -20.74
CA PRO A 263 60.66 1.59 -20.80
C PRO A 263 59.18 1.12 -21.08
N LEU A 264 58.16 1.89 -21.54
CA LEU A 264 57.97 3.29 -22.03
C LEU A 264 56.52 3.80 -21.75
N SER A 265 56.16 5.00 -22.24
CA SER A 265 54.90 5.78 -22.06
C SER A 265 53.81 5.53 -23.15
N PRO A 266 52.61 6.18 -23.15
CA PRO A 266 52.05 7.15 -22.18
C PRO A 266 50.56 6.95 -21.76
N GLN A 267 50.15 7.52 -20.63
CA GLN A 267 48.75 8.00 -20.43
C GLN A 267 48.69 9.35 -19.70
N LEU A 268 47.64 10.10 -19.99
CA LEU A 268 47.44 11.50 -19.66
C LEU A 268 47.03 11.72 -18.19
N GLY A 269 47.63 12.69 -17.52
CA GLY A 269 47.16 13.19 -16.23
C GLY A 269 46.01 14.21 -16.37
N PRO A 270 45.16 14.38 -15.33
CA PRO A 270 44.12 15.40 -15.31
C PRO A 270 44.70 16.83 -15.14
N PRO A 271 43.94 17.89 -15.49
CA PRO A 271 44.44 19.27 -15.52
C PRO A 271 44.69 19.85 -14.12
N PRO A 272 45.52 20.90 -14.00
CA PRO A 272 45.84 21.55 -12.73
C PRO A 272 44.69 22.41 -12.19
N LEU A 273 44.64 22.54 -10.86
CA LEU A 273 43.72 23.42 -10.13
C LEU A 273 44.08 24.91 -10.28
N PRO A 274 43.11 25.83 -10.21
CA PRO A 274 43.36 27.28 -10.27
C PRO A 274 44.03 27.80 -8.97
N PRO A 275 44.67 28.99 -9.00
CA PRO A 275 45.43 29.51 -7.86
C PRO A 275 44.55 29.89 -6.66
N LEU A 276 45.09 29.72 -5.44
CA LEU A 276 44.47 30.23 -4.22
C LEU A 276 44.42 31.77 -4.24
N GLY A 277 43.22 32.33 -4.08
CA GLY A 277 43.02 33.73 -3.73
C GLY A 277 43.44 34.03 -2.28
N PRO A 278 43.63 35.32 -1.92
CA PRO A 278 44.12 35.71 -0.60
C PRO A 278 43.12 35.38 0.52
N ILE A 279 43.69 35.01 1.68
CA ILE A 279 42.98 34.62 2.90
C ILE A 279 42.09 35.77 3.38
N GLN A 280 40.78 35.54 3.49
CA GLN A 280 39.87 36.43 4.20
C GLN A 280 40.00 36.22 5.72
N PRO A 281 39.92 37.29 6.55
CA PRO A 281 39.90 37.15 8.00
C PRO A 281 38.59 36.48 8.48
N PRO A 282 38.59 35.82 9.65
CA PRO A 282 37.41 35.14 10.18
C PRO A 282 36.27 36.13 10.50
N PRO A 283 34.99 35.69 10.38
CA PRO A 283 33.85 36.54 10.69
C PRO A 283 33.79 36.90 12.19
N PRO A 284 33.23 38.07 12.56
CA PRO A 284 33.07 38.48 13.95
C PRO A 284 32.07 37.57 14.70
N PRO A 285 32.20 37.45 16.04
CA PRO A 285 31.28 36.67 16.85
C PRO A 285 29.86 37.27 16.86
N PRO A 286 28.81 36.44 17.02
CA PRO A 286 27.42 36.92 17.06
C PRO A 286 27.17 37.80 18.31
N PRO A 287 26.26 38.80 18.21
CA PRO A 287 25.89 39.64 19.34
C PRO A 287 25.13 38.84 20.42
N PRO A 288 25.19 39.26 21.70
CA PRO A 288 24.52 38.56 22.79
C PRO A 288 22.99 38.58 22.64
N SER A 289 22.37 37.44 22.93
CA SER A 289 20.92 37.23 22.81
C SER A 289 20.12 38.15 23.72
N VAL A 290 19.30 39.03 23.12
CA VAL A 290 18.27 39.79 23.85
C VAL A 290 17.10 38.84 24.17
N PRO A 291 16.61 38.76 25.42
CA PRO A 291 15.45 37.94 25.75
C PRO A 291 14.17 38.48 25.08
N PRO A 292 13.24 37.61 24.67
CA PRO A 292 11.99 38.05 24.04
C PRO A 292 11.11 38.81 25.04
N PRO A 293 10.31 39.79 24.58
CA PRO A 293 9.36 40.51 25.43
C PRO A 293 8.24 39.58 25.92
N PRO A 294 7.64 39.85 27.09
CA PRO A 294 6.58 39.01 27.64
C PRO A 294 5.33 39.03 26.76
N HIS A 295 4.76 37.85 26.51
CA HIS A 295 3.51 37.70 25.77
C HIS A 295 2.33 38.29 26.56
N ILE A 296 1.65 39.27 25.98
CA ILE A 296 0.33 39.74 26.44
C ILE A 296 -0.71 38.73 25.91
N PRO A 297 -1.58 38.15 26.77
CA PRO A 297 -2.63 37.26 26.30
C PRO A 297 -3.73 38.05 25.55
N PRO A 298 -4.35 37.49 24.50
CA PRO A 298 -5.44 38.16 23.79
C PRO A 298 -6.69 38.29 24.68
N PRO A 299 -7.52 39.33 24.49
CA PRO A 299 -8.76 39.50 25.24
C PRO A 299 -9.77 38.40 24.88
N ALA A 300 -10.58 37.99 25.87
CA ALA A 300 -11.61 36.97 25.69
C ALA A 300 -12.72 37.46 24.72
N PRO A 301 -13.28 36.56 23.88
CA PRO A 301 -14.34 36.94 22.95
C PRO A 301 -15.64 37.28 23.68
N LEU A 302 -16.32 38.32 23.22
CA LEU A 302 -17.66 38.72 23.69
C LEU A 302 -18.72 37.68 23.27
N PRO A 303 -19.77 37.45 24.09
CA PRO A 303 -20.87 36.57 23.72
C PRO A 303 -21.73 37.18 22.60
N PRO A 304 -22.24 36.38 21.65
CA PRO A 304 -23.06 36.88 20.55
C PRO A 304 -24.47 37.28 21.01
N PRO A 305 -25.11 38.26 20.32
CA PRO A 305 -26.48 38.68 20.63
C PRO A 305 -27.50 37.62 20.18
N ALA A 306 -28.56 37.45 20.95
CA ALA A 306 -29.68 36.57 20.59
C ALA A 306 -30.57 37.24 19.52
N LEU A 307 -30.90 36.50 18.45
CA LEU A 307 -31.86 36.91 17.42
C LEU A 307 -33.06 35.94 17.32
N PRO A 308 -34.23 36.40 16.84
CA PRO A 308 -35.50 35.70 17.08
C PRO A 308 -35.82 34.62 16.05
N LYS A 309 -36.62 33.63 16.46
CA LYS A 309 -37.20 32.61 15.58
C LYS A 309 -38.28 33.23 14.67
N ILE A 310 -38.24 32.94 13.37
CA ILE A 310 -39.38 32.98 12.43
C ILE A 310 -39.17 31.93 11.31
N ARG A 311 -40.23 31.63 10.56
CA ARG A 311 -40.49 30.37 9.82
C ARG A 311 -39.92 30.33 8.39
N THR A 312 -39.86 29.10 7.86
CA THR A 312 -39.76 28.70 6.43
C THR A 312 -41.02 29.12 5.62
N PRO A 313 -41.16 28.91 4.28
CA PRO A 313 -40.32 28.14 3.32
C PRO A 313 -40.10 28.75 1.90
N THR A 314 -39.14 28.22 1.12
CA THR A 314 -39.25 27.70 -0.29
C THR A 314 -37.86 27.38 -0.91
N SER A 315 -37.82 26.47 -1.90
CA SER A 315 -36.62 25.91 -2.57
C SER A 315 -36.28 26.65 -3.91
N PRO A 316 -35.32 26.22 -4.76
CA PRO A 316 -34.16 25.31 -4.58
C PRO A 316 -32.82 25.88 -5.15
N THR A 317 -31.66 25.36 -4.70
CA THR A 317 -30.39 25.44 -5.47
C THR A 317 -29.56 24.16 -5.27
N ILE A 318 -28.85 23.75 -6.32
CA ILE A 318 -28.01 22.54 -6.35
C ILE A 318 -26.60 22.89 -5.88
N GLU A 319 -26.08 22.19 -4.87
CA GLU A 319 -24.65 22.09 -4.59
C GLU A 319 -24.27 20.61 -4.42
N VAL A 320 -23.17 20.20 -5.08
CA VAL A 320 -22.67 18.83 -5.06
C VAL A 320 -21.72 18.69 -3.87
N ASP A 321 -22.26 18.21 -2.75
CA ASP A 321 -21.49 18.00 -1.54
C ASP A 321 -20.91 16.57 -1.54
N THR A 322 -19.58 16.45 -1.48
CA THR A 322 -18.88 15.16 -1.38
C THR A 322 -19.05 14.59 0.03
N VAL A 323 -20.13 13.85 0.24
CA VAL A 323 -20.42 13.17 1.51
C VAL A 323 -19.38 12.06 1.73
N VAL A 324 -18.45 12.30 2.65
CA VAL A 324 -17.66 11.22 3.27
C VAL A 324 -18.58 10.46 4.22
N GLU A 325 -19.07 9.31 3.77
CA GLU A 325 -19.87 8.41 4.59
C GLU A 325 -18.99 7.85 5.72
N LYS A 326 -19.25 8.29 6.95
CA LYS A 326 -18.56 7.78 8.14
C LYS A 326 -19.13 6.41 8.49
N LEU A 327 -18.26 5.42 8.69
CA LEU A 327 -18.64 4.11 9.21
C LEU A 327 -19.52 4.25 10.48
N PRO A 328 -20.48 3.32 10.70
CA PRO A 328 -21.43 3.40 11.79
C PRO A 328 -20.72 3.35 13.15
N GLN A 329 -20.54 4.53 13.77
CA GLN A 329 -19.98 4.64 15.11
C GLN A 329 -20.95 4.03 16.13
N GLN A 330 -20.48 3.02 16.86
CA GLN A 330 -21.20 2.43 17.98
C GLN A 330 -21.47 3.53 19.02
N LYS A 331 -22.75 3.82 19.26
CA LYS A 331 -23.17 4.92 20.15
C LYS A 331 -22.82 4.61 21.60
N THR A 332 -21.71 5.15 22.10
CA THR A 332 -21.44 5.23 23.54
C THR A 332 -22.48 6.16 24.20
N PRO A 333 -23.27 5.69 25.18
CA PRO A 333 -24.32 6.49 25.77
C PRO A 333 -23.72 7.60 26.65
N THR A 334 -23.99 8.85 26.30
CA THR A 334 -23.58 10.01 27.11
C THR A 334 -24.33 10.02 28.45
N PRO A 335 -23.64 10.13 29.59
CA PRO A 335 -24.29 10.16 30.90
C PRO A 335 -25.10 11.46 31.07
N LYS A 336 -26.41 11.32 31.30
CA LYS A 336 -27.36 12.45 31.44
C LYS A 336 -27.28 13.20 32.78
N ILE A 337 -26.34 12.84 33.65
CA ILE A 337 -26.18 13.41 34.99
C ILE A 337 -24.74 13.88 35.14
N LYS A 338 -24.55 15.14 35.57
CA LYS A 338 -23.22 15.65 35.95
C LYS A 338 -22.72 14.86 37.16
N MET A 339 -21.61 14.12 37.01
CA MET A 339 -20.94 13.47 38.14
C MET A 339 -20.52 14.52 39.17
N LYS A 340 -20.64 14.18 40.46
CA LYS A 340 -20.13 15.03 41.54
C LYS A 340 -18.60 15.06 41.47
N THR A 341 -18.02 16.26 41.45
CA THR A 341 -16.56 16.45 41.43
C THR A 341 -15.92 15.81 42.67
N ILE A 342 -14.97 14.91 42.46
CA ILE A 342 -14.20 14.29 43.55
C ILE A 342 -13.21 15.33 44.08
N ASN A 343 -13.40 15.78 45.31
CA ASN A 343 -12.51 16.71 45.99
C ASN A 343 -11.32 15.94 46.61
N TRP A 344 -10.19 15.93 45.89
CA TRP A 344 -8.96 15.28 46.35
C TRP A 344 -8.21 16.15 47.38
N ASN A 345 -8.47 15.92 48.66
CA ASN A 345 -7.60 16.44 49.72
C ASN A 345 -6.36 15.54 49.89
N LYS A 346 -5.18 16.12 49.73
CA LYS A 346 -3.89 15.43 49.87
C LYS A 346 -3.64 15.05 51.34
N ILE A 347 -3.59 13.75 51.63
CA ILE A 347 -3.27 13.24 52.96
C ILE A 347 -1.77 13.47 53.24
N PRO A 348 -1.39 14.11 54.36
CA PRO A 348 0.02 14.23 54.77
C PRO A 348 0.67 12.87 55.03
N SER A 349 1.91 12.69 54.57
CA SER A 349 2.65 11.41 54.61
C SER A 349 2.83 10.84 56.03
N ASN A 350 2.81 11.69 57.05
CA ASN A 350 2.93 11.35 58.47
C ASN A 350 1.66 10.74 59.10
N LYS A 351 0.61 10.39 58.33
CA LYS A 351 -0.54 9.61 58.81
C LYS A 351 -0.74 8.23 58.15
N VAL A 352 0.12 7.82 57.22
CA VAL A 352 -0.07 6.56 56.47
C VAL A 352 0.31 5.30 57.29
N HIS A 353 1.15 5.43 58.31
CA HIS A 353 1.67 4.29 59.09
C HIS A 353 0.67 3.65 60.09
N SER A 354 -0.49 4.25 60.36
CA SER A 354 -1.40 3.76 61.42
C SER A 354 -2.54 2.85 60.95
N VAL A 355 -2.62 2.52 59.65
CA VAL A 355 -3.71 1.69 59.08
C VAL A 355 -3.23 0.28 58.68
N LEU A 356 -1.91 0.04 58.60
CA LEU A 356 -1.33 -1.24 58.16
C LEU A 356 -1.05 -2.24 59.30
N LEU A 357 -1.76 -2.13 60.44
CA LEU A 357 -1.50 -2.94 61.64
C LEU A 357 -2.79 -3.52 62.28
N LEU A 358 -3.84 -3.68 61.47
CA LEU A 358 -5.15 -4.20 61.90
C LEU A 358 -5.71 -5.30 60.99
N LEU A 359 -4.84 -5.93 60.19
CA LEU A 359 -5.12 -7.13 59.38
C LEU A 359 -3.92 -8.10 59.42
N ILE A 360 -3.60 -8.58 60.63
CA ILE A 360 -3.03 -9.91 60.91
C ILE A 360 -3.94 -10.54 61.95
#